data_AF-X1PHA5-F1
#
_entry.id   AF-X1PHA5-F1
#
_cell.length_a   1.000
_cell.length_b   1.000
_cell.length_c   1.000
_cell.angle_alpha   90.00
_cell.angle_beta   90.00
_cell.angle_gamma   90.00
#
_symmetry.space_group_name_H-M   'P 1'
#
loop_
_entity.id
_entity.type
_entity.pdbx_description
1 polymer ?
#
loop_
_entity_poly.entity_id
_entity_poly.type
_entity_poly.pdbx_seq_one_letter_code
_entity_poly.pdbx_strand_id
1 'polypeptide(L)'
;DTGTNMLLTMRSTMEEAYRAPDDSASGVARAMARGALIGARGNSGVILSQIWNGLAQGLADKESINGSELADALLKASVVAYKGLSNPVEGTILTVIREAAAAAREHASNVSDDAVSVVEATVGAAKESVANTPTLLPVLMEAGVVDAGGQGLYTILEGALHYLKGEVEQLKLRRPWMVASSVPLTAKVPQMVGAEEVPYGYCTNFVIKGERLDPDKLRKRLEKRGQSVIVVGDDSAVRVHIHTLDPGDVVSYVIPLGTLHEINIRNMDEQ
;
A
#
# COMPACT_ATOMS: atom_id res chain seq x y z
N ASP A 1 13.17 -6.23 3.40
CA ASP A 1 12.62 -5.17 4.28
C ASP A 1 11.11 -4.96 4.10
N THR A 2 10.55 -5.16 2.90
CA THR A 2 9.12 -4.99 2.57
C THR A 2 8.13 -5.49 3.62
N GLY A 3 8.28 -6.75 4.08
CA GLY A 3 7.39 -7.31 5.12
C GLY A 3 7.40 -6.52 6.43
N THR A 4 8.59 -6.10 6.89
CA THR A 4 8.74 -5.27 8.10
C THR A 4 8.11 -3.90 7.92
N ASN A 5 8.33 -3.27 6.76
CA ASN A 5 7.76 -1.98 6.41
C ASN A 5 6.22 -2.01 6.42
N MET A 6 5.61 -3.02 5.79
CA MET A 6 4.16 -3.21 5.79
C MET A 6 3.61 -3.54 7.19
N LEU A 7 4.30 -4.38 7.96
CA LEU A 7 3.90 -4.71 9.34
C LEU A 7 3.87 -3.46 10.23
N LEU A 8 4.93 -2.66 10.21
CA LEU A 8 5.01 -1.43 11.01
C LEU A 8 3.95 -0.40 10.58
N THR A 9 3.71 -0.30 9.27
CA THR A 9 2.62 0.53 8.73
C THR A 9 1.27 0.06 9.27
N MET A 10 0.98 -1.24 9.17
CA MET A 10 -0.29 -1.83 9.65
C MET A 10 -0.47 -1.72 11.17
N ARG A 11 0.60 -1.76 11.97
CA ARG A 11 0.50 -1.51 13.42
C ARG A 11 -0.04 -0.10 13.70
N SER A 12 0.52 0.92 13.04
CA SER A 12 0.03 2.29 13.15
C SER A 12 -1.40 2.45 12.61
N THR A 13 -1.72 1.78 11.48
CA THR A 13 -3.08 1.72 10.94
C THR A 13 -4.08 1.20 11.97
N MET A 14 -3.77 0.07 12.62
CA MET A 14 -4.66 -0.56 13.60
C MET A 14 -4.77 0.26 14.88
N GLU A 15 -3.67 0.81 15.39
CA GLU A 15 -3.68 1.69 16.57
C GLU A 15 -4.61 2.89 16.39
N GLU A 16 -4.59 3.51 15.20
CA GLU A 16 -5.46 4.63 14.90
C GLU A 16 -6.90 4.18 14.63
N ALA A 17 -7.12 3.03 13.97
CA ALA A 17 -8.45 2.47 13.75
C ALA A 17 -9.20 2.22 15.08
N TYR A 18 -8.52 1.73 16.11
CA TYR A 18 -9.09 1.56 17.45
C TYR A 18 -9.43 2.88 18.18
N ARG A 19 -8.99 4.01 17.63
CA ARG A 19 -9.31 5.36 18.13
C ARG A 19 -10.33 6.07 17.24
N ALA A 20 -10.99 5.34 16.32
CA ALA A 20 -12.06 5.91 15.52
C ALA A 20 -13.13 6.56 16.42
N PRO A 21 -13.70 7.70 15.99
CA PRO A 21 -14.66 8.45 16.79
C PRO A 21 -16.01 7.72 16.95
N ASP A 22 -16.30 6.79 16.05
CA ASP A 22 -17.51 6.00 15.96
C ASP A 22 -17.23 4.67 15.24
N ASP A 23 -18.23 3.78 15.24
CA ASP A 23 -18.16 2.46 14.61
C ASP A 23 -18.63 2.46 13.14
N SER A 24 -18.82 3.64 12.54
CA SER A 24 -19.23 3.73 11.13
C SER A 24 -18.11 3.22 10.22
N ALA A 25 -18.47 2.59 9.10
CA ALA A 25 -17.50 2.17 8.10
C ALA A 25 -16.61 3.34 7.64
N SER A 26 -17.20 4.54 7.51
CA SER A 26 -16.47 5.76 7.18
C SER A 26 -15.50 6.20 8.27
N GLY A 27 -15.94 6.21 9.53
CA GLY A 27 -15.12 6.59 10.69
C GLY A 27 -13.90 5.70 10.84
N VAL A 28 -14.11 4.39 10.81
CA VAL A 28 -13.04 3.39 10.91
C VAL A 28 -12.09 3.48 9.72
N ALA A 29 -12.60 3.56 8.48
CA ALA A 29 -11.74 3.62 7.30
C ALA A 29 -10.90 4.91 7.26
N ARG A 30 -11.45 6.07 7.66
CA ARG A 30 -10.70 7.31 7.78
C ARG A 30 -9.59 7.22 8.83
N ALA A 31 -9.89 6.64 9.99
CA ALA A 31 -8.90 6.43 11.05
C ALA A 31 -7.78 5.49 10.57
N MET A 32 -8.12 4.40 9.88
CA MET A 32 -7.15 3.51 9.23
C MET A 32 -6.26 4.27 8.23
N ALA A 33 -6.85 5.03 7.30
CA ALA A 33 -6.10 5.80 6.30
C ALA A 33 -5.13 6.80 6.95
N ARG A 34 -5.58 7.49 8.01
CA ARG A 34 -4.74 8.41 8.78
C ARG A 34 -3.59 7.69 9.47
N GLY A 35 -3.86 6.58 10.16
CA GLY A 35 -2.85 5.77 10.83
C GLY A 35 -1.84 5.19 9.85
N ALA A 36 -2.29 4.76 8.67
CA ALA A 36 -1.42 4.26 7.61
C ALA A 36 -0.54 5.35 7.02
N LEU A 37 -1.09 6.55 6.76
CA LEU A 37 -0.34 7.70 6.24
C LEU A 37 0.74 8.15 7.22
N ILE A 38 0.36 8.33 8.49
CA ILE A 38 1.29 8.77 9.53
C ILE A 38 2.29 7.65 9.86
N GLY A 39 1.91 6.38 9.81
CA GLY A 39 2.80 5.28 10.19
C GLY A 39 3.63 4.67 9.07
N ALA A 40 3.42 5.06 7.81
CA ALA A 40 4.02 4.43 6.64
C ALA A 40 5.55 4.30 6.74
N ARG A 41 6.09 3.12 6.44
CA ARG A 41 7.55 2.88 6.41
C ARG A 41 8.00 2.42 5.02
N GLY A 42 9.00 3.09 4.47
CA GLY A 42 9.55 2.80 3.14
C GLY A 42 8.51 2.83 2.01
N ASN A 43 8.93 2.46 0.80
CA ASN A 43 8.07 2.50 -0.38
C ASN A 43 6.80 1.64 -0.22
N SER A 44 6.95 0.41 0.25
CA SER A 44 5.82 -0.52 0.41
C SER A 44 4.80 -0.06 1.44
N GLY A 45 5.24 0.52 2.56
CA GLY A 45 4.33 1.12 3.55
C GLY A 45 3.63 2.36 3.01
N VAL A 46 4.33 3.19 2.23
CA VAL A 46 3.73 4.38 1.61
C VAL A 46 2.68 3.97 0.57
N ILE A 47 2.95 2.98 -0.29
CA ILE A 47 1.96 2.48 -1.25
C ILE A 47 0.75 1.88 -0.54
N LEU A 48 0.98 1.07 0.50
CA LEU A 48 -0.09 0.50 1.33
C LEU A 48 -0.95 1.60 1.97
N SER A 49 -0.35 2.71 2.41
CA SER A 49 -1.11 3.84 2.95
C SER A 49 -2.06 4.47 1.93
N GLN A 50 -1.70 4.43 0.64
CA GLN A 50 -2.56 4.97 -0.42
C GLN A 50 -3.70 4.04 -0.80
N ILE A 51 -3.49 2.73 -0.69
CA ILE A 51 -4.58 1.76 -0.80
C ILE A 51 -5.63 2.05 0.27
N TRP A 52 -5.22 2.20 1.54
CA TRP A 52 -6.15 2.53 2.63
C TRP A 52 -6.79 3.92 2.46
N ASN A 53 -6.03 4.92 2.01
CA ASN A 53 -6.56 6.24 1.70
C ASN A 53 -7.67 6.19 0.64
N GLY A 54 -7.45 5.49 -0.48
CA GLY A 54 -8.47 5.37 -1.51
C GLY A 54 -9.67 4.53 -1.08
N LEU A 55 -9.46 3.50 -0.25
CA LEU A 55 -10.55 2.75 0.38
C LEU A 55 -11.41 3.69 1.25
N ALA A 56 -10.79 4.48 2.12
CA ALA A 56 -11.49 5.42 2.99
C ALA A 56 -12.27 6.48 2.20
N GLN A 57 -11.74 6.95 1.07
CA GLN A 57 -12.47 7.85 0.17
C GLN A 57 -13.69 7.17 -0.48
N GLY A 58 -13.60 5.88 -0.82
CA GLY A 58 -14.73 5.12 -1.36
C GLY A 58 -15.81 4.83 -0.32
N LEU A 59 -15.43 4.74 0.96
CA LEU A 59 -16.33 4.51 2.10
C LEU A 59 -16.79 5.81 2.77
N ALA A 60 -16.62 6.96 2.12
CA ALA A 60 -17.06 8.24 2.65
C ALA A 60 -18.57 8.23 2.93
N ASP A 61 -18.95 8.73 4.11
CA ASP A 61 -20.34 8.90 4.56
C ASP A 61 -21.16 7.60 4.66
N LYS A 62 -20.48 6.44 4.74
CA LYS A 62 -21.11 5.12 4.94
C LYS A 62 -21.10 4.71 6.41
N GLU A 63 -22.28 4.40 6.95
CA GLU A 63 -22.43 3.76 8.27
C GLU A 63 -22.06 2.27 8.23
N SER A 64 -22.55 1.57 7.22
CA SER A 64 -22.27 0.16 6.92
C SER A 64 -22.09 -0.01 5.41
N ILE A 65 -21.55 -1.15 4.98
CA ILE A 65 -21.33 -1.44 3.56
C ILE A 65 -21.83 -2.81 3.10
N ASN A 66 -22.32 -2.88 1.88
CA ASN A 66 -22.55 -4.13 1.14
C ASN A 66 -21.35 -4.48 0.23
N GLY A 67 -21.48 -5.55 -0.57
CA GLY A 67 -20.44 -6.00 -1.48
C GLY A 67 -20.12 -5.01 -2.60
N SER A 68 -21.13 -4.36 -3.19
CA SER A 68 -20.97 -3.37 -4.26
C SER A 68 -20.21 -2.12 -3.77
N GLU A 69 -20.57 -1.60 -2.60
CA GLU A 69 -19.90 -0.44 -2.00
C GLU A 69 -18.46 -0.77 -1.63
N LEU A 70 -18.20 -2.00 -1.15
CA LEU A 70 -16.83 -2.47 -0.93
C LEU A 70 -16.04 -2.56 -2.24
N ALA A 71 -16.64 -3.10 -3.30
CA ALA A 71 -15.99 -3.22 -4.61
C ALA A 71 -15.64 -1.85 -5.21
N ASP A 72 -16.55 -0.88 -5.11
CA ASP A 72 -16.30 0.50 -5.53
C ASP A 72 -15.19 1.15 -4.72
N ALA A 73 -15.13 0.90 -3.41
CA ALA A 73 -14.07 1.39 -2.55
C ALA A 73 -12.70 0.76 -2.87
N LEU A 74 -12.65 -0.53 -3.21
CA LEU A 74 -11.43 -1.20 -3.66
C LEU A 74 -10.96 -0.66 -5.03
N LEU A 75 -11.89 -0.35 -5.93
CA LEU A 75 -11.57 0.30 -7.20
C LEU A 75 -10.97 1.70 -6.96
N LYS A 76 -11.56 2.46 -6.04
CA LYS A 76 -11.02 3.76 -5.62
C LYS A 76 -9.63 3.62 -4.98
N ALA A 77 -9.42 2.61 -4.14
CA ALA A 77 -8.12 2.27 -3.55
C ALA A 77 -7.04 2.04 -4.62
N SER A 78 -7.35 1.26 -5.66
CA SER A 78 -6.45 1.05 -6.79
C SER A 78 -6.10 2.38 -7.49
N VAL A 79 -7.11 3.18 -7.85
CA VAL A 79 -6.89 4.47 -8.54
C VAL A 79 -6.00 5.41 -7.73
N VAL A 80 -6.25 5.54 -6.43
CA VAL A 80 -5.47 6.42 -5.54
C VAL A 80 -4.04 5.91 -5.38
N ALA A 81 -3.84 4.60 -5.23
CA ALA A 81 -2.50 4.01 -5.14
C ALA A 81 -1.66 4.29 -6.38
N TYR A 82 -2.22 4.14 -7.59
CA TYR A 82 -1.53 4.48 -8.83
C TYR A 82 -1.25 5.98 -8.94
N LYS A 83 -2.23 6.83 -8.61
CA LYS A 83 -2.05 8.30 -8.66
C LYS A 83 -1.00 8.78 -7.66
N GLY A 84 -0.75 8.06 -6.56
CA GLY A 84 0.25 8.39 -5.55
C GLY A 84 1.70 8.33 -6.02
N LEU A 85 1.96 7.69 -7.16
CA LEU A 85 3.30 7.32 -7.61
C LEU A 85 3.67 8.04 -8.91
N SER A 86 4.94 8.42 -9.02
CA SER A 86 5.48 9.07 -10.22
C SER A 86 5.68 8.07 -11.35
N ASN A 87 6.12 6.85 -11.03
CA ASN A 87 6.34 5.75 -11.97
C ASN A 87 5.73 4.45 -11.42
N PRO A 88 4.43 4.19 -11.64
CA PRO A 88 3.81 2.92 -11.22
C PRO A 88 4.39 1.75 -12.03
N VAL A 89 4.65 0.62 -11.35
CA VAL A 89 5.27 -0.57 -11.93
C VAL A 89 4.30 -1.76 -11.85
N GLU A 90 4.04 -2.39 -13.00
CA GLU A 90 3.25 -3.62 -13.07
C GLU A 90 4.04 -4.83 -12.56
N GLY A 91 3.33 -5.87 -12.12
CA GLY A 91 3.93 -7.00 -11.40
C GLY A 91 4.28 -6.67 -9.95
N THR A 92 3.64 -5.65 -9.37
CA THR A 92 3.81 -5.25 -7.95
C THR A 92 2.47 -5.26 -7.21
N ILE A 93 2.45 -4.87 -5.93
CA ILE A 93 1.25 -4.61 -5.13
C ILE A 93 0.17 -3.80 -5.88
N LEU A 94 0.56 -2.92 -6.80
CA LEU A 94 -0.35 -2.13 -7.64
C LEU A 94 -1.20 -3.00 -8.57
N THR A 95 -0.56 -3.97 -9.23
CA THR A 95 -1.26 -4.95 -10.07
C THR A 95 -2.23 -5.78 -9.25
N VAL A 96 -1.80 -6.21 -8.07
CA VAL A 96 -2.62 -7.04 -7.16
C VAL A 96 -3.87 -6.29 -6.71
N ILE A 97 -3.77 -5.04 -6.25
CA ILE A 97 -4.96 -4.28 -5.84
C ILE A 97 -5.87 -3.98 -7.03
N ARG A 98 -5.32 -3.71 -8.22
CA ARG A 98 -6.11 -3.46 -9.43
C ARG A 98 -6.94 -4.69 -9.83
N GLU A 99 -6.31 -5.85 -9.90
CA GLU A 99 -6.97 -7.09 -10.32
C GLU A 99 -7.95 -7.60 -9.26
N ALA A 100 -7.59 -7.48 -7.98
CA ALA A 100 -8.50 -7.79 -6.88
C ALA A 100 -9.75 -6.89 -6.89
N ALA A 101 -9.59 -5.58 -7.12
CA ALA A 101 -10.70 -4.64 -7.23
C ALA A 101 -11.59 -4.90 -8.46
N ALA A 102 -10.99 -5.28 -9.59
CA ALA A 102 -11.73 -5.64 -10.80
C ALA A 102 -12.61 -6.88 -10.57
N ALA A 103 -12.06 -7.92 -9.94
CA ALA A 103 -12.79 -9.14 -9.58
C ALA A 103 -13.90 -8.86 -8.56
N ALA A 104 -13.65 -8.01 -7.56
CA ALA A 104 -14.66 -7.58 -6.60
C ALA A 104 -15.86 -6.96 -7.30
N ARG A 105 -15.62 -6.04 -8.24
CA ARG A 105 -16.66 -5.35 -9.01
C ARG A 105 -17.44 -6.28 -9.92
N GLU A 106 -16.72 -7.19 -10.61
CA GLU A 106 -17.35 -8.19 -11.47
C GLU A 106 -18.26 -9.12 -10.66
N HIS A 107 -17.80 -9.59 -9.50
CA HIS A 107 -18.58 -10.47 -8.62
C HIS A 107 -19.80 -9.77 -8.03
N ALA A 108 -19.65 -8.54 -7.55
CA ALA A 108 -20.75 -7.73 -7.03
C ALA A 108 -21.84 -7.48 -8.08
N SER A 109 -21.44 -7.25 -9.34
CA SER A 109 -22.37 -6.95 -10.43
C SER A 109 -23.10 -8.17 -10.99
N ASN A 110 -22.42 -9.32 -11.04
CA ASN A 110 -22.89 -10.48 -11.80
C ASN A 110 -23.24 -11.71 -10.97
N VAL A 111 -22.79 -11.78 -9.70
CA VAL A 111 -22.90 -12.98 -8.87
C VAL A 111 -23.63 -12.71 -7.55
N SER A 112 -23.10 -11.84 -6.70
CA SER A 112 -23.66 -11.58 -5.37
C SER A 112 -23.19 -10.24 -4.80
N ASP A 113 -24.14 -9.49 -4.21
CA ASP A 113 -23.87 -8.25 -3.47
C ASP A 113 -23.54 -8.50 -1.97
N ASP A 114 -23.41 -9.76 -1.56
CA ASP A 114 -22.97 -10.10 -0.21
C ASP A 114 -21.49 -9.74 0.01
N ALA A 115 -21.22 -9.01 1.10
CA ALA A 115 -19.88 -8.51 1.38
C ALA A 115 -18.85 -9.64 1.58
N VAL A 116 -19.23 -10.73 2.25
CA VAL A 116 -18.32 -11.86 2.48
C VAL A 116 -17.97 -12.52 1.14
N SER A 117 -18.98 -12.74 0.30
CA SER A 117 -18.80 -13.33 -1.04
C SER A 117 -17.94 -12.46 -1.96
N VAL A 118 -18.09 -11.13 -1.92
CA VAL A 118 -17.22 -10.21 -2.66
C VAL A 118 -15.78 -10.25 -2.14
N VAL A 119 -15.56 -10.34 -0.82
CA VAL A 119 -14.21 -10.49 -0.25
C VAL A 119 -13.58 -11.83 -0.66
N GLU A 120 -14.35 -12.91 -0.74
CA GLU A 120 -13.84 -14.20 -1.26
C GLU A 120 -13.30 -14.07 -2.69
N ALA A 121 -14.06 -13.46 -3.59
CA ALA A 121 -13.64 -13.20 -4.97
C ALA A 121 -12.40 -12.30 -5.02
N THR A 122 -12.38 -11.26 -4.19
CA THR A 122 -11.24 -10.33 -4.06
C THR A 122 -9.96 -11.05 -3.63
N VAL A 123 -10.04 -11.90 -2.61
CA VAL A 123 -8.90 -12.67 -2.09
C VAL A 123 -8.42 -13.70 -3.11
N GLY A 124 -9.34 -14.38 -3.79
CA GLY A 124 -9.02 -15.33 -4.86
C GLY A 124 -8.23 -14.65 -5.99
N ALA A 125 -8.72 -13.53 -6.49
CA ALA A 125 -8.05 -12.76 -7.53
C ALA A 125 -6.70 -12.18 -7.06
N ALA A 126 -6.62 -11.68 -5.82
CA ALA A 126 -5.35 -11.22 -5.26
C ALA A 126 -4.30 -12.33 -5.23
N LYS A 127 -4.71 -13.56 -4.84
CA LYS A 127 -3.83 -14.74 -4.82
C LYS A 127 -3.28 -15.07 -6.20
N GLU A 128 -4.16 -15.12 -7.20
CA GLU A 128 -3.78 -15.39 -8.59
C GLU A 128 -2.88 -14.30 -9.15
N SER A 129 -3.19 -13.04 -8.88
CA SER A 129 -2.39 -11.89 -9.29
C SER A 129 -0.97 -11.97 -8.70
N VAL A 130 -0.84 -12.27 -7.41
CA VAL A 130 0.48 -12.48 -6.76
C VAL A 130 1.26 -13.58 -7.46
N ALA A 131 0.64 -14.72 -7.75
CA ALA A 131 1.28 -15.83 -8.45
C ALA A 131 1.80 -15.41 -9.84
N ASN A 132 1.09 -14.50 -10.50
CA ASN A 132 1.37 -14.01 -11.84
C ASN A 132 2.34 -12.82 -11.89
N THR A 133 2.65 -12.17 -10.76
CA THR A 133 3.62 -11.06 -10.72
C THR A 133 4.95 -11.35 -11.44
N PRO A 134 5.53 -12.57 -11.40
CA PRO A 134 6.77 -12.86 -12.12
C PRO A 134 6.61 -12.84 -13.64
N THR A 135 5.40 -13.02 -14.17
CA THR A 135 5.15 -12.91 -15.63
C THR A 135 5.16 -11.46 -16.12
N LEU A 136 4.98 -10.50 -15.20
CA LEU A 136 4.84 -9.08 -15.51
C LEU A 136 6.11 -8.28 -15.23
N LEU A 137 6.97 -8.77 -14.34
CA LEU A 137 8.17 -8.05 -13.91
C LEU A 137 9.42 -8.95 -14.02
N PRO A 138 10.34 -8.68 -14.98
CA PRO A 138 11.46 -9.56 -15.28
C PRO A 138 12.34 -9.92 -14.08
N VAL A 139 12.61 -8.96 -13.18
CA VAL A 139 13.44 -9.21 -11.99
C VAL A 139 12.82 -10.26 -11.06
N LEU A 140 11.49 -10.33 -10.96
CA LEU A 140 10.78 -11.37 -10.20
C LEU A 140 10.87 -12.73 -10.90
N MET A 141 10.76 -12.74 -12.23
CA MET A 141 10.92 -13.94 -13.05
C MET A 141 12.32 -14.56 -12.89
N GLU A 142 13.35 -13.72 -12.99
CA GLU A 142 14.76 -14.12 -12.89
C GLU A 142 15.10 -14.64 -11.49
N ALA A 143 14.55 -14.00 -10.45
CA ALA A 143 14.70 -14.43 -9.07
C ALA A 143 13.81 -15.65 -8.70
N GLY A 144 12.80 -15.97 -9.51
CA GLY A 144 11.87 -17.07 -9.26
C GLY A 144 10.96 -16.83 -8.04
N VAL A 145 10.69 -15.57 -7.70
CA VAL A 145 9.89 -15.17 -6.52
C VAL A 145 8.74 -14.27 -6.94
N VAL A 146 7.67 -14.26 -6.14
CA VAL A 146 6.54 -13.32 -6.31
C VAL A 146 6.84 -11.96 -5.67
N ASP A 147 6.07 -10.94 -6.04
CA ASP A 147 6.19 -9.62 -5.41
C ASP A 147 5.87 -9.67 -3.91
N ALA A 148 6.80 -9.17 -3.09
CA ALA A 148 6.64 -9.15 -1.64
C ALA A 148 5.53 -8.19 -1.17
N GLY A 149 5.31 -7.08 -1.89
CA GLY A 149 4.24 -6.14 -1.59
C GLY A 149 2.86 -6.73 -1.88
N GLY A 150 2.71 -7.36 -3.04
CA GLY A 150 1.53 -8.10 -3.46
C GLY A 150 1.21 -9.23 -2.48
N GLN A 151 2.20 -10.05 -2.12
CA GLN A 151 2.03 -11.10 -1.11
C GLN A 151 1.58 -10.51 0.24
N GLY A 152 2.16 -9.39 0.68
CA GLY A 152 1.76 -8.72 1.92
C GLY A 152 0.30 -8.24 1.88
N LEU A 153 -0.14 -7.67 0.76
CA LEU A 153 -1.54 -7.25 0.57
C LEU A 153 -2.49 -8.46 0.59
N TYR A 154 -2.16 -9.53 -0.13
CA TYR A 154 -2.92 -10.79 -0.12
C TYR A 154 -3.07 -11.32 1.31
N THR A 155 -1.99 -11.36 2.10
CA THR A 155 -2.04 -11.84 3.49
C THR A 155 -2.97 -10.98 4.36
N ILE A 156 -3.03 -9.67 4.15
CA ILE A 156 -3.97 -8.79 4.87
C ILE A 156 -5.43 -9.10 4.48
N LEU A 157 -5.70 -9.23 3.18
CA LEU A 157 -7.04 -9.53 2.67
C LEU A 157 -7.53 -10.92 3.11
N GLU A 158 -6.65 -11.93 3.08
CA GLU A 158 -6.92 -13.29 3.58
C GLU A 158 -7.27 -13.26 5.07
N GLY A 159 -6.54 -12.49 5.88
CA GLY A 159 -6.86 -12.30 7.29
C GLY A 159 -8.24 -11.69 7.52
N ALA A 160 -8.61 -10.67 6.74
CA ALA A 160 -9.93 -10.04 6.80
C ALA A 160 -11.04 -11.03 6.42
N LEU A 161 -10.83 -11.85 5.38
CA LEU A 161 -11.79 -12.87 4.97
C LEU A 161 -12.03 -13.92 6.06
N HIS A 162 -10.97 -14.43 6.69
CA HIS A 162 -11.09 -15.38 7.79
C HIS A 162 -11.84 -14.78 8.97
N TYR A 163 -11.63 -13.50 9.29
CA TYR A 163 -12.43 -12.81 10.30
C TYR A 163 -13.91 -12.77 9.94
N LEU A 164 -14.25 -12.38 8.71
CA LEU A 164 -15.63 -12.30 8.23
C LEU A 164 -16.34 -13.66 8.22
N LYS A 165 -15.61 -14.75 7.99
CA LYS A 165 -16.14 -16.13 8.06
C LYS A 165 -16.25 -16.68 9.48
N GLY A 166 -15.79 -15.97 10.50
CA GLY A 166 -15.71 -16.47 11.87
C GLY A 166 -14.62 -17.53 12.08
N GLU A 167 -13.61 -17.55 11.24
CA GLU A 167 -12.54 -18.56 11.19
C GLU A 167 -11.23 -18.10 11.86
N VAL A 168 -11.28 -17.09 12.73
CA VAL A 168 -10.08 -16.46 13.34
C VAL A 168 -9.20 -17.46 14.09
N GLU A 169 -9.78 -18.50 14.70
CA GLU A 169 -9.00 -19.54 15.38
C GLU A 169 -8.12 -20.36 14.41
N GLN A 170 -8.51 -20.47 13.14
CA GLN A 170 -7.70 -21.14 12.12
C GLN A 170 -6.44 -20.34 11.77
N LEU A 171 -6.47 -19.01 11.91
CA LEU A 171 -5.30 -18.14 11.70
C LEU A 171 -4.24 -18.32 12.78
N LYS A 172 -4.62 -18.57 14.03
CA LYS A 172 -3.67 -18.76 15.15
C LYS A 172 -2.86 -20.04 15.02
N LEU A 173 -3.39 -21.03 14.29
CA LEU A 173 -2.80 -22.36 14.14
C LEU A 173 -2.04 -22.54 12.82
N ARG A 174 -2.13 -21.57 11.89
CA ARG A 174 -1.57 -21.69 10.55
C ARG A 174 -0.53 -20.61 10.27
N ARG A 175 0.53 -20.99 9.57
CA ARG A 175 1.43 -20.02 8.95
C ARG A 175 0.71 -19.36 7.77
N PRO A 176 0.93 -18.07 7.51
CA PRO A 176 0.40 -17.42 6.32
C PRO A 176 0.75 -18.21 5.06
N TRP A 177 -0.21 -18.35 4.15
CA TRP A 177 0.03 -19.06 2.90
C TRP A 177 0.95 -18.22 2.00
N MET A 178 2.11 -18.78 1.66
CA MET A 178 3.01 -18.17 0.68
C MET A 178 2.58 -18.59 -0.71
N VAL A 179 2.20 -17.62 -1.55
CA VAL A 179 1.83 -17.85 -2.93
C VAL A 179 3.07 -18.27 -3.71
N ALA A 180 2.97 -19.39 -4.41
CA ALA A 180 4.02 -19.85 -5.30
C ALA A 180 3.94 -19.12 -6.65
N SER A 181 5.10 -18.88 -7.27
CA SER A 181 5.19 -18.36 -8.64
C SER A 181 4.43 -19.28 -9.61
N SER A 182 3.67 -18.69 -10.55
CA SER A 182 3.05 -19.44 -11.65
C SER A 182 4.05 -19.83 -12.75
N VAL A 183 5.25 -19.23 -12.74
CA VAL A 183 6.34 -19.56 -13.68
C VAL A 183 7.18 -20.72 -13.13
N PRO A 184 7.42 -21.79 -13.92
CA PRO A 184 8.29 -22.89 -13.51
C PRO A 184 9.72 -22.41 -13.23
N LEU A 185 10.26 -22.79 -12.07
CA LEU A 185 11.65 -22.51 -11.73
C LEU A 185 12.59 -23.18 -12.74
N THR A 186 13.29 -22.39 -13.55
CA THR A 186 14.52 -22.89 -14.19
C THR A 186 15.58 -23.01 -13.10
N ALA A 187 16.36 -24.09 -13.10
CA ALA A 187 17.27 -24.49 -12.02
C ALA A 187 18.47 -23.53 -11.82
N LYS A 188 18.21 -22.29 -11.42
CA LYS A 188 19.19 -21.36 -10.88
C LYS A 188 18.79 -21.05 -9.44
N VAL A 189 19.77 -21.12 -8.55
CA VAL A 189 19.61 -20.81 -7.13
C VAL A 189 19.04 -19.39 -7.01
N PRO A 190 17.94 -19.17 -6.25
CA PRO A 190 17.39 -17.84 -6.07
C PRO A 190 18.42 -16.99 -5.34
N GLN A 191 18.97 -15.97 -6.00
CA GLN A 191 19.39 -14.79 -5.26
C GLN A 191 18.11 -14.04 -4.91
N MET A 192 17.93 -13.71 -3.62
CA MET A 192 16.93 -12.72 -3.20
C MET A 192 17.33 -11.38 -3.81
N VAL A 193 16.93 -11.13 -5.06
CA VAL A 193 17.03 -9.83 -5.68
C VAL A 193 15.63 -9.23 -5.55
N GLY A 194 15.37 -8.57 -4.41
CA GLY A 194 14.42 -7.46 -4.48
C GLY A 194 14.93 -6.52 -5.55
N ALA A 195 14.07 -5.87 -6.33
CA ALA A 195 14.51 -4.84 -7.26
C ALA A 195 15.48 -3.92 -6.51
N GLU A 196 16.78 -4.08 -6.76
CA GLU A 196 17.79 -3.34 -6.04
C GLU A 196 17.60 -1.90 -6.51
N GLU A 197 16.95 -1.09 -5.67
CA GLU A 197 17.03 0.35 -5.81
C GLU A 197 18.51 0.67 -5.73
N VAL A 198 19.10 1.04 -6.86
CA VAL A 198 20.50 1.45 -6.92
C VAL A 198 20.67 2.54 -5.84
N PRO A 199 21.56 2.33 -4.86
CA PRO A 199 21.77 3.30 -3.80
C PRO A 199 22.06 4.68 -4.41
N TYR A 200 21.24 5.66 -4.02
CA TYR A 200 21.29 7.04 -4.51
C TYR A 200 21.24 7.99 -3.32
N GLY A 201 22.36 8.05 -2.58
CA GLY A 201 22.56 8.94 -1.44
C GLY A 201 21.64 8.60 -0.27
N TYR A 202 20.77 9.54 0.10
CA TYR A 202 19.96 9.47 1.31
C TYR A 202 18.49 9.19 1.01
N CYS A 203 17.95 8.18 1.68
CA CYS A 203 16.51 7.97 1.81
C CYS A 203 15.96 8.96 2.83
N THR A 204 15.20 9.95 2.38
CA THR A 204 14.66 11.04 3.20
C THR A 204 13.15 10.91 3.28
N ASN A 205 12.66 10.71 4.51
CA ASN A 205 11.26 10.48 4.83
C ASN A 205 10.78 11.47 5.87
N PHE A 206 9.60 12.06 5.68
CA PHE A 206 8.99 12.93 6.67
C PHE A 206 7.50 13.15 6.40
N VAL A 207 6.79 13.68 7.39
CA VAL A 207 5.41 14.16 7.27
C VAL A 207 5.40 15.67 7.48
N ILE A 208 4.81 16.40 6.55
CA ILE A 208 4.50 17.83 6.68
C ILE A 208 3.06 17.95 7.16
N LYS A 209 2.83 18.64 8.28
CA LYS A 209 1.49 19.05 8.72
C LYS A 209 1.32 20.56 8.54
N GLY A 210 0.22 20.96 7.93
CA GLY A 210 -0.03 22.37 7.59
C GLY A 210 -1.48 22.60 7.18
N GLU A 211 -1.73 23.75 6.56
CA GLU A 211 -3.03 24.09 5.98
C GLU A 211 -2.88 24.34 4.49
N ARG A 212 -3.85 23.85 3.68
CA ARG A 212 -3.87 24.03 2.22
C ARG A 212 -2.60 23.48 1.54
N LEU A 213 -2.11 22.35 2.03
CA LEU A 213 -1.05 21.61 1.34
C LEU A 213 -1.57 21.12 -0.03
N ASP A 214 -0.68 21.11 -1.02
CA ASP A 214 -0.99 20.62 -2.36
C ASP A 214 0.00 19.49 -2.69
N PRO A 215 -0.38 18.22 -2.46
CA PRO A 215 0.48 17.06 -2.71
C PRO A 215 0.96 16.98 -4.15
N ASP A 216 0.10 17.32 -5.12
CA ASP A 216 0.42 17.25 -6.56
C ASP A 216 1.46 18.33 -6.94
N LYS A 217 1.32 19.55 -6.41
CA LYS A 217 2.32 20.62 -6.59
C LYS A 217 3.62 20.34 -5.85
N LEU A 218 3.54 19.76 -4.65
CA LEU A 218 4.71 19.38 -3.87
C LEU A 218 5.52 18.29 -4.61
N ARG A 219 4.84 17.27 -5.15
CA ARG A 219 5.47 16.22 -5.96
C ARG A 219 6.25 16.77 -7.12
N LYS A 220 5.62 17.59 -7.98
CA LYS A 220 6.26 18.21 -9.15
C LYS A 220 7.51 19.05 -8.81
N ARG A 221 7.59 19.56 -7.58
CA ARG A 221 8.73 20.34 -7.10
C ARG A 221 9.83 19.43 -6.57
N LEU A 222 9.46 18.37 -5.86
CA LEU A 222 10.40 17.39 -5.31
C LEU A 222 10.99 16.45 -6.35
N GLU A 223 10.27 16.14 -7.44
CA GLU A 223 10.80 15.42 -8.62
C GLU A 223 12.04 16.09 -9.24
N LYS A 224 12.26 17.38 -8.97
CA LYS A 224 13.45 18.13 -9.42
C LYS A 224 14.62 18.07 -8.43
N ARG A 225 14.41 17.50 -7.24
CA ARG A 225 15.33 17.50 -6.11
C ARG A 225 15.78 16.09 -5.70
N GLY A 226 15.32 15.06 -6.41
CA GLY A 226 15.67 13.67 -6.11
C GLY A 226 14.95 12.67 -7.01
N GLN A 227 15.15 11.40 -6.69
CA GLN A 227 14.59 10.24 -7.37
C GLN A 227 13.62 9.49 -6.45
N SER A 228 12.89 8.53 -7.00
CA SER A 228 11.90 7.71 -6.27
C SER A 228 10.95 8.56 -5.40
N VAL A 229 10.50 9.69 -5.94
CA VAL A 229 9.67 10.65 -5.21
C VAL A 229 8.26 10.09 -5.05
N ILE A 230 7.84 9.93 -3.80
CA ILE A 230 6.49 9.60 -3.41
C ILE A 230 5.97 10.71 -2.51
N VAL A 231 4.89 11.35 -2.93
CA VAL A 231 4.21 12.42 -2.18
C VAL A 231 2.75 12.09 -2.10
N VAL A 232 2.29 11.89 -0.88
CA VAL A 232 0.96 11.36 -0.59
C VAL A 232 0.34 12.02 0.63
N GLY A 233 -0.99 12.08 0.68
CA GLY A 233 -1.73 12.76 1.74
C GLY A 233 -2.74 13.75 1.17
N ASP A 234 -3.11 14.74 1.97
CA ASP A 234 -4.15 15.72 1.69
C ASP A 234 -3.68 17.16 2.01
N ASP A 235 -4.62 18.08 2.14
CA ASP A 235 -4.38 19.49 2.40
C ASP A 235 -3.94 19.80 3.85
N SER A 236 -4.07 18.83 4.75
CA SER A 236 -3.74 18.94 6.17
C SER A 236 -2.43 18.23 6.54
N ALA A 237 -2.14 17.11 5.88
CA ALA A 237 -0.94 16.33 6.11
C ALA A 237 -0.43 15.65 4.84
N VAL A 238 0.86 15.80 4.58
CA VAL A 238 1.54 15.20 3.41
C VAL A 238 2.76 14.43 3.86
N ARG A 239 2.81 13.14 3.53
CA ARG A 239 4.01 12.32 3.66
C ARG A 239 4.83 12.38 2.38
N VAL A 240 6.14 12.50 2.57
CA VAL A 240 7.14 12.50 1.51
C VAL A 240 8.13 11.38 1.77
N HIS A 241 8.40 10.61 0.72
CA HIS A 241 9.56 9.73 0.58
C HIS A 241 10.33 10.19 -0.66
N ILE A 242 11.63 10.45 -0.52
CA ILE A 242 12.49 10.89 -1.62
C ILE A 242 13.91 10.38 -1.43
N HIS A 243 14.53 9.94 -2.52
CA HIS A 243 15.97 9.63 -2.56
C HIS A 243 16.72 10.84 -3.10
N THR A 244 17.68 11.35 -2.34
CA THR A 244 18.41 12.56 -2.73
C THR A 244 19.84 12.54 -2.22
N LEU A 245 20.73 13.19 -2.96
CA LEU A 245 22.11 13.41 -2.53
C LEU A 245 22.21 14.51 -1.46
N ASP A 246 21.24 15.43 -1.41
CA ASP A 246 21.21 16.54 -0.46
C ASP A 246 19.86 16.58 0.28
N PRO A 247 19.74 15.87 1.41
CA PRO A 247 18.53 15.94 2.23
C PRO A 247 18.28 17.34 2.81
N GLY A 248 19.33 18.16 2.97
CA GLY A 248 19.23 19.52 3.52
C GLY A 248 18.45 20.46 2.60
N ASP A 249 18.67 20.37 1.28
CA ASP A 249 17.91 21.12 0.27
C ASP A 249 16.42 20.75 0.29
N VAL A 250 16.10 19.46 0.42
CA VAL A 250 14.70 18.99 0.53
C VAL A 250 14.04 19.52 1.79
N VAL A 251 14.69 19.40 2.95
CA VAL A 251 14.16 19.88 4.24
C VAL A 251 13.97 21.39 4.23
N SER A 252 14.94 22.15 3.72
CA SER A 252 14.88 23.62 3.64
C SER A 252 13.73 24.09 2.75
N TYR A 253 13.40 23.34 1.70
CA TYR A 253 12.30 23.66 0.81
C TYR A 253 10.91 23.45 1.45
N VAL A 254 10.76 22.45 2.33
CA VAL A 254 9.44 22.09 2.89
C VAL A 254 9.11 22.79 4.21
N ILE A 255 10.11 23.26 4.97
CA ILE A 255 9.91 24.01 6.23
C ILE A 255 8.95 25.21 6.06
N PRO A 256 9.03 26.03 4.99
CA PRO A 256 8.08 27.14 4.81
C PRO A 256 6.63 26.71 4.54
N LEU A 257 6.38 25.43 4.23
CA LEU A 257 5.05 24.92 3.87
C LEU A 257 4.25 24.43 5.08
N GLY A 258 4.91 24.17 6.21
CA GLY A 258 4.27 23.64 7.41
C GLY A 258 5.26 23.15 8.46
N THR A 259 4.79 22.34 9.38
CA THR A 259 5.62 21.73 10.44
C THR A 259 6.06 20.33 10.02
N LEU A 260 7.34 20.00 10.22
CA LEU A 260 7.90 18.69 9.93
C LEU A 260 7.75 17.74 11.12
N HIS A 261 7.34 16.51 10.83
CA HIS A 261 7.15 15.41 11.77
C HIS A 261 7.80 14.14 11.21
N GLU A 262 8.13 13.19 12.09
CA GLU A 262 8.64 11.86 11.73
C GLU A 262 9.80 11.85 10.72
N ILE A 263 10.73 12.79 10.86
CA ILE A 263 11.87 12.89 9.96
C ILE A 263 12.79 11.68 10.15
N ASN A 264 13.04 10.95 9.08
CA ASN A 264 14.02 9.86 9.01
C ASN A 264 14.89 10.05 7.77
N ILE A 265 16.19 10.18 7.98
CA ILE A 265 17.19 10.35 6.93
C ILE A 265 18.19 9.22 7.10
N ARG A 266 18.31 8.37 6.10
CA ARG A 266 19.17 7.18 6.14
C ARG A 266 20.09 7.17 4.94
N ASN A 267 21.38 6.98 5.18
CA ASN A 267 22.35 6.71 4.12
C ASN A 267 22.03 5.34 3.51
N MET A 268 21.74 5.29 2.20
CA MET A 268 21.44 4.03 1.51
C MET A 268 22.70 3.27 1.12
N ASP A 269 23.86 3.95 1.09
CA ASP A 269 25.15 3.35 0.73
C ASP A 269 25.77 2.54 1.89
N GLU A 270 25.17 2.60 3.08
CA GLU A 270 25.58 1.88 4.29
C GLU A 270 24.74 0.61 4.56
N GLN A 271 23.92 0.15 3.59
CA GLN A 271 23.04 -1.01 3.73
C GLN A 271 23.54 -2.27 3.04
#